data_AF-A0A2V9QWK7-F1
#
_entry.id   AF-A0A2V9QWK7-F1
#
_cell.length_a   1.000
_cell.length_b   1.000
_cell.length_c   1.000
_cell.angle_alpha   90.00
_cell.angle_beta   90.00
_cell.angle_gamma   90.00
#
_symmetry.space_group_name_H-M   'P 1'
#
loop_
_entity.id
_entity.type
_entity.pdbx_description
1 polymer ?
#
loop_
_entity_poly.entity_id
_entity_poly.type
_entity_poly.pdbx_seq_one_letter_code
_entity_poly.pdbx_strand_id
1 'polypeptide(L)'
;MDIIELIMQCAAVPSFSTFEDQLHPLIKSIVGTMSIASLEMVPDHNLIIKVPGNRKSPPIALAAHLDKINHFGLNFPTPIPVSRDSEGLEGLLDDAVGVGIGLGLMLESQRRNFPPLQHPRHHRGKHQPRSRPTTAATE
;
A
#
# COMPACT_ATOMS: atom_id res chain seq x y z
N MET A 1 7.27 -2.53 15.25
CA MET A 1 5.86 -2.30 15.53
C MET A 1 5.12 -3.60 15.26
N ASP A 2 4.22 -3.99 16.14
CA ASP A 2 3.40 -5.19 15.97
C ASP A 2 2.32 -4.96 14.90
N ILE A 3 1.89 -6.00 14.20
CA ILE A 3 0.84 -5.93 13.18
C ILE A 3 -0.51 -5.57 13.83
N ILE A 4 -0.79 -6.10 15.02
CA ILE A 4 -2.05 -5.77 15.72
C ILE A 4 -2.08 -4.28 16.10
N GLU A 5 -0.96 -3.75 16.58
CA GLU A 5 -0.83 -2.31 16.87
C GLU A 5 -1.05 -1.45 15.62
N LEU A 6 -0.49 -1.87 14.47
CA LEU A 6 -0.74 -1.21 13.18
C LEU A 6 -2.22 -1.19 12.80
N ILE A 7 -2.90 -2.32 12.93
CA ILE A 7 -4.33 -2.44 12.64
C ILE A 7 -5.12 -1.49 13.55
N MET A 8 -4.84 -1.49 14.84
CA MET A 8 -5.53 -0.62 15.80
C MET A 8 -5.31 0.87 15.48
N GLN A 9 -4.08 1.27 15.15
CA GLN A 9 -3.79 2.64 14.73
C GLN A 9 -4.54 3.03 13.44
N CYS A 10 -4.62 2.14 12.45
CA CYS A 10 -5.38 2.37 11.23
C CYS A 10 -6.90 2.45 11.49
N ALA A 11 -7.43 1.63 12.40
CA ALA A 11 -8.85 1.59 12.75
C ALA A 11 -9.28 2.84 13.53
N ALA A 12 -8.39 3.40 14.35
CA ALA A 12 -8.63 4.60 15.16
C ALA A 12 -8.75 5.89 14.34
N VAL A 13 -8.32 5.89 13.07
CA VAL A 13 -8.38 7.07 12.20
C VAL A 13 -9.73 7.14 11.46
N PRO A 14 -10.45 8.29 11.53
CA PRO A 14 -11.74 8.48 10.87
C PRO A 14 -11.58 8.76 9.35
N SER A 15 -11.07 7.78 8.60
CA SER A 15 -10.94 7.85 7.14
C SER A 15 -12.22 7.37 6.45
N PHE A 16 -13.30 8.15 6.51
CA PHE A 16 -14.56 7.79 5.86
C PHE A 16 -14.53 8.06 4.35
N SER A 17 -15.43 7.46 3.58
CA SER A 17 -15.56 7.77 2.15
C SER A 17 -15.77 9.29 1.97
N THR A 18 -15.01 9.94 1.08
CA THR A 18 -14.81 11.41 0.92
C THR A 18 -13.69 12.04 1.79
N PHE A 19 -13.18 11.33 2.79
CA PHE A 19 -12.12 11.79 3.72
C PHE A 19 -11.00 10.73 3.85
N GLU A 20 -10.70 10.00 2.77
CA GLU A 20 -9.72 8.90 2.82
C GLU A 20 -8.30 9.39 3.15
N ASP A 21 -8.02 10.66 2.85
CA ASP A 21 -6.75 11.32 3.07
C ASP A 21 -6.38 11.47 4.55
N GLN A 22 -7.33 11.36 5.46
CA GLN A 22 -7.09 11.38 6.92
C GLN A 22 -6.13 10.29 7.38
N LEU A 23 -6.05 9.16 6.67
CA LEU A 23 -5.13 8.07 6.98
C LEU A 23 -3.71 8.30 6.42
N HIS A 24 -3.55 9.23 5.47
CA HIS A 24 -2.27 9.47 4.80
C HIS A 24 -1.15 9.91 5.75
N PRO A 25 -1.35 10.81 6.73
CA PRO A 25 -0.28 11.19 7.66
C PRO A 25 0.29 10.01 8.44
N LEU A 26 -0.56 9.08 8.88
CA LEU A 26 -0.15 7.86 9.57
C LEU A 26 0.65 6.95 8.63
N ILE A 27 0.15 6.71 7.42
CA ILE A 27 0.87 5.90 6.43
C ILE A 27 2.23 6.52 6.09
N LYS A 28 2.27 7.84 5.84
CA LYS A 28 3.50 8.59 5.55
C LYS A 28 4.51 8.47 6.67
N SER A 29 4.10 8.61 7.94
CA SER A 29 5.01 8.51 9.08
C SER A 29 5.61 7.11 9.19
N ILE A 30 4.79 6.06 9.01
CA ILE A 30 5.23 4.66 9.07
C ILE A 30 6.18 4.34 7.91
N VAL A 31 5.83 4.69 6.68
CA VAL A 31 6.69 4.46 5.51
C VAL A 31 8.00 5.25 5.62
N GLY A 32 7.96 6.45 6.20
CA GLY A 32 9.14 7.29 6.45
C GLY A 32 10.17 6.65 7.38
N THR A 33 9.80 5.63 8.16
CA THR A 33 10.76 4.86 8.97
C THR A 33 11.60 3.88 8.14
N MET A 34 11.25 3.65 6.88
CA MET A 34 11.94 2.73 5.97
C MET A 34 12.67 3.48 4.86
N SER A 35 14.01 3.52 4.93
CA SER A 35 14.85 4.24 3.96
C SER A 35 14.77 3.72 2.51
N ILE A 36 14.36 2.47 2.33
CA ILE A 36 14.32 1.79 1.03
C ILE A 36 12.92 1.76 0.40
N ALA A 37 11.89 2.10 1.17
CA ALA A 37 10.53 2.13 0.69
C ALA A 37 10.30 3.47 0.00
N SER A 38 9.58 3.45 -1.13
CA SER A 38 9.12 4.68 -1.77
C SER A 38 7.61 4.77 -1.65
N LEU A 39 7.11 5.95 -1.28
CA LEU A 39 5.69 6.28 -1.28
C LEU A 39 5.39 7.25 -2.42
N GLU A 40 4.39 6.93 -3.22
CA GLU A 40 3.89 7.77 -4.30
C GLU A 40 2.41 8.06 -4.05
N MET A 41 2.04 9.35 -4.10
CA MET A 41 0.64 9.76 -4.16
C MET A 41 0.19 9.74 -5.61
N VAL A 42 -0.93 9.09 -5.89
CA VAL A 42 -1.55 9.02 -7.21
C VAL A 42 -2.96 9.64 -7.13
N PRO A 43 -3.63 9.92 -8.26
CA PRO A 43 -4.94 10.58 -8.25
C PRO A 43 -5.97 9.91 -7.34
N ASP A 44 -6.97 10.69 -6.93
CA ASP A 44 -8.11 10.23 -6.11
C ASP A 44 -7.68 9.66 -4.75
N HIS A 45 -6.78 10.36 -4.06
CA HIS A 45 -6.28 10.03 -2.72
C HIS A 45 -5.66 8.63 -2.57
N ASN A 46 -5.28 8.00 -3.67
CA ASN A 46 -4.63 6.70 -3.68
C ASN A 46 -3.13 6.80 -3.34
N LEU A 47 -2.60 5.75 -2.70
CA LEU A 47 -1.19 5.64 -2.31
C LEU A 47 -0.58 4.37 -2.91
N ILE A 48 0.62 4.50 -3.48
CA ILE A 48 1.43 3.36 -3.91
C ILE A 48 2.70 3.31 -3.07
N ILE A 49 2.84 2.25 -2.28
CA ILE A 49 4.07 1.91 -1.56
C ILE A 49 4.83 0.88 -2.39
N LYS A 50 6.12 1.12 -2.62
CA LYS A 50 7.01 0.17 -3.32
C LYS A 50 8.17 -0.18 -2.41
N VAL A 51 8.41 -1.47 -2.23
CA VAL A 51 9.56 -1.98 -1.47
C VAL A 51 10.39 -2.90 -2.36
N PRO A 52 11.69 -2.63 -2.57
CA PRO A 52 12.56 -3.56 -3.27
C PRO A 52 12.69 -4.86 -2.47
N GLY A 53 12.79 -5.98 -3.17
CA GLY A 53 12.95 -7.31 -2.57
C GLY A 53 13.78 -8.24 -3.45
N ASN A 54 13.67 -9.54 -3.19
CA ASN A 54 14.37 -10.58 -3.91
C ASN A 54 13.91 -10.66 -5.38
N ARG A 55 14.72 -10.11 -6.29
CA ARG A 55 14.42 -10.06 -7.73
C ARG A 55 14.42 -11.42 -8.44
N LYS A 56 14.79 -12.51 -7.76
CA LYS A 56 14.65 -13.88 -8.30
C LYS A 56 13.21 -14.40 -8.21
N SER A 57 12.35 -13.72 -7.46
CA SER A 57 10.94 -14.06 -7.31
C SER A 57 10.05 -13.04 -8.04
N PRO A 58 8.88 -13.45 -8.56
CA PRO A 58 7.91 -12.51 -9.13
C PRO A 58 7.49 -11.46 -8.09
N PRO A 59 7.30 -10.20 -8.51
CA PRO A 59 6.82 -9.16 -7.61
C PRO A 59 5.35 -9.40 -7.23
N ILE A 60 4.98 -8.95 -6.04
CA ILE A 60 3.62 -9.06 -5.51
C ILE A 60 3.06 -7.65 -5.30
N ALA A 61 1.80 -7.45 -5.70
CA ALA A 61 1.03 -6.28 -5.35
C ALA A 61 -0.06 -6.69 -4.35
N LEU A 62 -0.20 -5.90 -3.29
CA LEU A 62 -1.25 -6.01 -2.30
C LEU A 62 -2.07 -4.72 -2.38
N ALA A 63 -3.37 -4.81 -2.15
CA ALA A 63 -4.27 -3.67 -2.14
C ALA A 63 -5.20 -3.77 -0.94
N ALA A 64 -5.50 -2.62 -0.36
CA ALA A 64 -6.46 -2.40 0.70
C ALA A 64 -7.12 -1.05 0.42
N HIS A 65 -8.41 -0.93 0.70
CA HIS A 65 -9.08 0.37 0.57
C HIS A 65 -8.87 1.19 1.85
N LEU A 66 -8.82 2.52 1.70
CA LEU A 66 -8.51 3.43 2.81
C LEU A 66 -9.77 3.92 3.52
N ASP A 67 -10.90 3.91 2.81
CA ASP A 67 -12.15 4.42 3.31
C ASP A 67 -12.81 3.46 4.31
N LYS A 68 -13.70 4.03 5.11
CA LYS A 68 -14.53 3.33 6.07
C LYS A 68 -15.96 3.80 5.88
N ILE A 69 -16.91 2.93 6.21
CA ILE A 69 -18.31 3.32 6.28
C ILE A 69 -18.51 4.17 7.54
N ASN A 70 -19.10 5.35 7.36
CA ASN A 70 -19.45 6.22 8.48
C ASN A 70 -20.77 5.79 9.14
N HIS A 71 -20.68 5.10 10.28
CA HIS A 71 -21.83 4.71 11.10
C HIS A 71 -22.21 5.73 12.20
N PHE A 72 -21.43 6.81 12.33
CA PHE A 72 -21.56 7.80 13.40
C PHE A 72 -22.27 9.10 12.95
N GLY A 73 -22.49 9.27 11.65
CA GLY A 73 -23.05 10.49 11.08
C GLY A 73 -22.04 11.64 11.09
N LEU A 74 -22.51 12.88 11.20
CA LEU A 74 -21.63 14.06 11.15
C LEU A 74 -20.84 14.29 12.46
N ASN A 75 -21.28 13.67 13.57
CA ASN A 75 -20.69 13.83 14.89
C ASN A 75 -20.02 12.52 15.31
N PHE A 76 -18.82 12.28 14.81
CA PHE A 76 -18.03 11.09 15.13
C PHE A 76 -16.89 11.40 16.10
N PRO A 77 -16.50 10.44 16.95
CA PRO A 77 -15.35 10.59 17.83
C PRO A 77 -14.05 10.64 17.03
N THR A 78 -13.07 11.40 17.53
CA THR A 78 -11.69 11.41 17.01
C THR A 78 -10.75 11.27 18.20
N PRO A 79 -10.09 10.12 18.41
CA PRO A 79 -10.06 8.94 17.54
C PRO A 79 -11.36 8.10 17.54
N ILE A 80 -11.52 7.24 16.54
CA ILE A 80 -12.56 6.20 16.49
C ILE A 80 -12.25 5.13 17.56
N PRO A 81 -13.25 4.68 18.34
CA PRO A 81 -13.08 3.59 19.30
C PRO A 81 -12.58 2.32 18.62
N VAL A 82 -11.47 1.80 19.13
CA VAL A 82 -10.94 0.49 18.81
C VAL A 82 -10.49 -0.17 20.11
N SER A 83 -10.79 -1.45 20.27
CA SER A 83 -10.40 -2.20 21.46
C SER A 83 -9.87 -3.59 21.10
N ARG A 84 -9.20 -4.20 22.07
CA ARG A 84 -8.67 -5.56 21.98
C ARG A 84 -8.92 -6.26 23.30
N ASP A 85 -9.40 -7.49 23.22
CA ASP A 85 -9.49 -8.40 24.37
C ASP A 85 -8.87 -9.78 24.03
N SER A 86 -9.24 -10.81 24.80
CA SER A 86 -8.79 -12.18 24.57
C SER A 86 -9.44 -12.87 23.38
N GLU A 87 -10.60 -12.38 22.93
CA GLU A 87 -11.39 -12.97 21.85
C GLU A 87 -11.09 -12.31 20.50
N GLY A 88 -10.73 -11.03 20.48
CA GLY A 88 -10.36 -10.36 19.23
C GLY A 88 -10.17 -8.86 19.30
N LEU A 89 -10.36 -8.23 18.15
CA LEU A 89 -10.38 -6.78 17.96
C LEU A 89 -11.82 -6.34 17.69
N GLU A 90 -12.18 -5.19 18.23
CA GLU A 90 -13.46 -4.53 17.97
C GLU A 90 -13.23 -3.10 17.49
N GLY A 91 -13.94 -2.66 16.46
CA GLY A 91 -13.85 -1.32 15.88
C GLY A 91 -14.23 -1.28 14.40
N LEU A 92 -13.93 -0.18 13.71
CA LEU A 92 -14.06 -0.09 12.25
C LEU A 92 -12.87 -0.77 11.57
N LEU A 93 -12.97 -2.10 11.41
CA LEU A 93 -11.87 -2.95 10.98
C LEU A 93 -11.79 -3.19 9.45
N ASP A 94 -12.89 -2.99 8.71
CA ASP A 94 -12.93 -3.07 7.24
C ASP A 94 -12.63 -1.69 6.62
N ASP A 95 -11.52 -1.47 5.91
CA ASP A 95 -10.36 -2.38 5.67
C ASP A 95 -9.09 -1.92 6.39
N ALA A 96 -9.25 -1.36 7.60
CA ALA A 96 -8.13 -1.05 8.48
C ALA A 96 -7.22 -2.27 8.75
N VAL A 97 -7.78 -3.48 8.76
CA VAL A 97 -7.02 -4.74 8.86
C VAL A 97 -6.12 -4.93 7.64
N GLY A 98 -6.64 -4.82 6.41
CA GLY A 98 -5.86 -4.95 5.19
C GLY A 98 -4.74 -3.91 5.10
N VAL A 99 -5.02 -2.65 5.47
CA VAL A 99 -4.01 -1.59 5.54
C VAL A 99 -2.92 -1.92 6.57
N GLY A 100 -3.31 -2.31 7.79
CA GLY A 100 -2.37 -2.66 8.86
C GLY A 100 -1.48 -3.84 8.50
N ILE A 101 -2.04 -4.88 7.87
CA ILE A 101 -1.28 -6.03 7.37
C ILE A 101 -0.32 -5.60 6.25
N GLY A 102 -0.75 -4.77 5.31
CA GLY A 102 0.10 -4.27 4.23
C GLY A 102 1.33 -3.51 4.75
N LEU A 103 1.13 -2.62 5.74
CA LEU A 103 2.21 -1.90 6.42
C LEU A 103 3.11 -2.84 7.24
N GLY A 104 2.54 -3.86 7.87
CA GLY A 104 3.30 -4.87 8.61
C GLY A 104 4.21 -5.71 7.70
N LEU A 105 3.67 -6.17 6.57
CA LEU A 105 4.43 -6.90 5.56
C LEU A 105 5.53 -6.03 4.94
N MET A 106 5.26 -4.75 4.72
CA MET A 106 6.27 -3.77 4.30
C MET A 106 7.45 -3.77 5.29
N LEU A 107 7.18 -3.61 6.59
CA LEU A 107 8.21 -3.59 7.64
C LEU A 107 8.99 -4.91 7.75
N GLU A 108 8.32 -6.05 7.61
CA GLU A 108 8.93 -7.37 7.71
C GLU A 108 9.67 -7.82 6.43
N SER A 109 9.34 -7.25 5.27
CA SER A 109 9.85 -7.69 3.96
C SER A 109 11.37 -7.76 3.88
N GLN A 110 12.06 -6.83 4.52
CA GLN A 110 13.53 -6.79 4.54
C GLN A 110 14.14 -7.85 5.43
N ARG A 111 13.50 -8.13 6.57
CA ARG A 111 14.01 -9.12 7.53
C ARG A 111 13.91 -10.53 6.98
N ARG A 112 12.98 -10.76 6.06
CA ARG A 112 12.58 -12.10 5.60
C ARG A 112 12.84 -12.36 4.11
N ASN A 113 13.60 -11.50 3.43
CA ASN A 113 13.98 -11.66 2.01
C ASN A 113 12.77 -11.90 1.08
N PHE A 114 11.71 -11.11 1.26
CA PHE A 114 10.48 -11.21 0.48
C PHE A 114 10.70 -10.91 -1.01
N PRO A 115 9.78 -11.34 -1.90
CA PRO A 115 9.70 -10.80 -3.25
C PRO A 115 9.51 -9.27 -3.21
N PRO A 116 9.79 -8.55 -4.31
CA PRO A 116 9.51 -7.12 -4.38
C PRO A 116 8.01 -6.87 -4.11
N LEU A 117 7.70 -5.96 -3.19
CA LEU A 117 6.34 -5.50 -2.92
C LEU A 117 6.07 -4.28 -3.77
N GLN A 118 5.64 -4.51 -5.00
CA GLN A 118 5.36 -3.49 -6.01
C GLN A 118 4.63 -4.13 -7.17
N HIS A 119 3.83 -3.34 -7.89
CA HIS A 119 3.33 -3.81 -9.18
C HIS A 119 4.51 -4.06 -10.14
N PRO A 120 4.55 -5.19 -10.88
CA PRO A 120 5.54 -5.39 -11.92
C PRO A 120 5.48 -4.20 -12.88
N ARG A 121 6.57 -3.44 -13.01
CA ARG A 121 6.70 -2.60 -14.18
C ARG A 121 6.75 -3.58 -15.34
N HIS A 122 5.82 -3.47 -16.29
CA HIS A 122 6.15 -3.88 -17.65
C HIS A 122 7.42 -3.11 -17.99
N HIS A 123 8.57 -3.79 -18.00
CA HIS A 123 9.69 -3.29 -18.78
C HIS A 123 9.12 -3.17 -20.20
N ARG A 124 8.74 -1.95 -20.60
CA ARG A 124 8.84 -1.57 -22.00
C ARG A 124 10.32 -1.79 -22.30
N GLY A 125 10.65 -2.99 -22.77
CA GLY A 125 11.89 -3.22 -23.46
C GLY A 125 12.01 -2.07 -24.44
N LYS A 126 13.16 -1.38 -24.42
CA LYS A 126 13.52 -0.48 -25.51
C LYS A 126 13.30 -1.29 -26.79
N HIS A 127 12.24 -1.00 -27.53
CA HIS A 127 12.11 -1.51 -28.88
C HIS A 127 13.34 -0.95 -29.60
N GLN A 128 14.35 -1.80 -29.80
CA GLN A 128 15.34 -1.54 -30.82
C GLN A 128 14.55 -1.39 -32.12
N PRO A 129 14.69 -0.28 -32.86
CA PRO A 129 14.09 -0.19 -34.18
C PRO A 129 14.68 -1.33 -35.01
N ARG A 130 13.83 -2.25 -35.47
CA ARG A 130 14.21 -3.22 -36.49
C ARG A 130 14.64 -2.42 -37.72
N SER A 131 15.93 -2.40 -38.02
CA SER A 131 16.44 -1.89 -39.29
C SER A 131 15.74 -2.68 -40.41
N ARG A 132 14.98 -1.97 -41.24
CA ARG A 132 14.43 -2.55 -42.48
C ARG A 132 15.60 -3.00 -43.37
N PRO A 133 15.54 -4.19 -43.99
CA PRO A 133 16.49 -4.54 -45.03
C PRO A 133 16.20 -3.67 -46.25
N THR A 134 17.21 -2.94 -46.71
CA THR A 134 17.22 -2.24 -47.99
C THR A 134 17.20 -3.28 -49.09
N THR A 135 16.07 -3.44 -49.78
CA THR A 135 16.05 -4.14 -51.07
C THR A 135 16.73 -3.23 -52.09
N ALA A 136 17.93 -3.61 -52.52
CA ALA A 136 18.54 -3.07 -53.73
C ALA A 136 17.64 -3.46 -54.91
N ALA A 137 17.09 -2.47 -55.59
CA ALA A 137 16.50 -2.67 -56.90
C ALA A 137 17.65 -2.72 -57.92
N THR A 138 17.87 -3.90 -58.49
CA THR A 138 18.55 -4.08 -59.77
C THR A 138 17.55 -3.86 -60.90
N GLU A 139 18.06 -3.26 -61.98
CA GLU A 139 17.49 -2.97 -63.30
C GLU A 139 16.92 -1.56 -63.51
#